data_AF-A0A4Q0XSL9-F1
#
_entry.id   AF-A0A4Q0XSL9-F1
#
_cell.length_a   1.000
_cell.length_b   1.000
_cell.length_c   1.000
_cell.angle_alpha   90.00
_cell.angle_beta   90.00
_cell.angle_gamma   90.00
#
_symmetry.space_group_name_H-M   'P 1'
#
loop_
_entity.id
_entity.type
_entity.pdbx_description
1 polymer ?
#
loop_
_entity_poly.entity_id
_entity_poly.type
_entity_poly.pdbx_seq_one_letter_code
_entity_poly.pdbx_strand_id
1 'polypeptide(L)'
;MKNKLFQLLVAFTLFATTSSMAECTTEDTDLNTYVENSELVMVNKAYKQNKCTITKGWHQGGYIPGYIIKTYYRDDLHEAKRNVEHITVTLDGDDKATCHIFKELNRYGFHVSTCE
;
A
#
# COMPACT_ATOMS: atom_id res chain seq x y z
N MET A 1 -3.63 -26.34 61.93
CA MET A 1 -3.08 -26.55 60.57
C MET A 1 -3.91 -25.77 59.55
N LYS A 2 -3.28 -24.76 58.92
CA LYS A 2 -3.52 -24.11 57.62
C LYS A 2 -4.97 -23.84 57.14
N ASN A 3 -5.40 -22.58 57.32
CA ASN A 3 -6.39 -21.90 56.48
C ASN A 3 -5.84 -21.75 55.06
N LYS A 4 -6.64 -22.06 54.04
CA LYS A 4 -6.35 -21.70 52.64
C LYS A 4 -7.48 -20.85 52.09
N LEU A 5 -7.26 -19.54 52.12
CA LEU A 5 -8.05 -18.54 51.43
C LEU A 5 -7.57 -18.53 49.96
N PHE A 6 -8.37 -19.06 49.05
CA PHE A 6 -8.10 -18.97 47.60
C PHE A 6 -8.70 -17.66 47.09
N GLN A 7 -7.86 -16.64 46.90
CA GLN A 7 -8.22 -15.43 46.17
C GLN A 7 -8.10 -15.72 44.66
N LEU A 8 -9.24 -15.74 43.97
CA LEU A 8 -9.31 -15.82 42.51
C LEU A 8 -9.20 -14.40 41.96
N LEU A 9 -8.01 -13.99 41.52
CA LEU A 9 -7.82 -12.74 40.79
C LEU A 9 -8.17 -13.00 39.32
N VAL A 10 -9.35 -12.54 38.88
CA VAL A 10 -9.71 -12.53 37.47
C VAL A 10 -9.03 -11.32 36.83
N ALA A 11 -7.87 -11.55 36.22
CA ALA A 11 -7.20 -10.56 35.39
C ALA A 11 -7.98 -10.43 34.07
N PHE A 12 -8.80 -9.39 33.95
CA PHE A 12 -9.47 -9.02 32.71
C PHE A 12 -8.43 -8.30 31.83
N THR A 13 -7.64 -9.06 31.08
CA THR A 13 -6.75 -8.50 30.04
C THR A 13 -7.62 -7.94 28.93
N LEU A 14 -7.79 -6.61 28.91
CA LEU A 14 -8.26 -5.91 27.73
C LEU A 14 -7.25 -6.15 26.61
N PHE A 15 -7.58 -7.05 25.69
CA PHE A 15 -6.96 -7.07 24.37
C PHE A 15 -7.43 -5.83 23.62
N ALA A 16 -6.71 -4.73 23.77
CA ALA A 16 -6.76 -3.66 22.80
C ALA A 16 -6.15 -4.23 21.50
N THR A 17 -7.00 -4.70 20.59
CA THR A 17 -6.60 -4.97 19.22
C THR A 17 -6.30 -3.62 18.56
N THR A 18 -5.08 -3.12 18.77
CA THR A 18 -4.53 -2.10 17.88
C THR A 18 -4.44 -2.77 16.53
N SER A 19 -5.44 -2.55 15.68
CA SER A 19 -5.31 -2.77 14.25
C SER A 19 -4.20 -1.85 13.79
N SER A 20 -2.96 -2.34 13.86
CA SER A 20 -1.79 -1.69 13.28
C SER A 20 -2.06 -1.68 11.79
N MET A 21 -2.62 -0.58 11.30
CA MET A 21 -2.58 -0.27 9.89
C MET A 21 -1.09 -0.19 9.58
N ALA A 22 -0.60 -1.21 8.86
CA ALA A 22 0.83 -1.37 8.65
C ALA A 22 1.35 -0.12 7.96
N GLU A 23 2.33 0.53 8.58
CA GLU A 23 3.04 1.67 8.02
C GLU A 23 3.50 1.38 6.58
N CYS A 24 3.73 2.44 5.81
CA CYS A 24 4.08 2.32 4.40
C CYS A 24 5.40 1.55 4.15
N THR A 25 6.14 1.31 5.22
CA THR A 25 7.26 0.38 5.31
C THR A 25 6.78 -0.98 5.83
N THR A 26 6.91 -1.99 4.98
CA THR A 26 6.73 -3.40 5.36
C THR A 26 8.10 -4.10 5.48
N GLU A 27 8.14 -5.31 6.05
CA GLU A 27 9.35 -6.15 5.99
C GLU A 27 9.68 -6.61 4.55
N ASP A 28 8.73 -6.51 3.63
CA ASP A 28 8.92 -6.76 2.21
C ASP A 28 9.55 -5.53 1.54
N THR A 29 10.86 -5.61 1.33
CA THR A 29 11.65 -4.55 0.69
C THR A 29 11.27 -4.28 -0.76
N ASP A 30 10.67 -5.27 -1.44
CA ASP A 30 10.21 -5.07 -2.81
C ASP A 30 9.03 -4.12 -2.78
N LEU A 31 7.98 -4.36 -1.97
CA LEU A 31 6.81 -3.48 -1.90
C LEU A 31 7.20 -2.02 -1.60
N ASN A 32 8.10 -1.81 -0.63
CA ASN A 32 8.56 -0.48 -0.24
C ASN A 32 9.22 0.27 -1.40
N THR A 33 10.02 -0.44 -2.22
CA THR A 33 10.70 0.15 -3.38
C THR A 33 9.72 0.68 -4.42
N TYR A 34 8.56 0.04 -4.60
CA TYR A 34 7.54 0.49 -5.56
C TYR A 34 6.79 1.72 -5.05
N VAL A 35 6.48 1.78 -3.75
CA VAL A 35 5.87 2.98 -3.15
C VAL A 35 6.83 4.16 -3.17
N GLU A 36 8.09 3.92 -2.84
CA GLU A 36 9.12 4.95 -2.90
C GLU A 36 9.33 5.46 -4.34
N ASN A 37 9.37 4.58 -5.34
CA ASN A 37 9.63 4.96 -6.74
C ASN A 37 8.35 5.16 -7.58
N SER A 38 7.21 5.44 -6.93
CA SER A 38 5.98 5.81 -7.61
C SER A 38 6.16 7.11 -8.41
N GLU A 39 5.60 7.17 -9.61
CA GLU A 39 5.62 8.37 -10.46
C GLU A 39 4.83 9.54 -9.85
N LEU A 40 3.91 9.26 -8.92
CA LEU A 40 3.08 10.28 -8.28
C LEU A 40 3.81 10.85 -7.07
N VAL A 41 4.16 12.14 -7.16
CA VAL A 41 4.87 12.89 -6.11
C VAL A 41 4.17 12.79 -4.75
N MET A 42 2.84 12.75 -4.72
CA MET A 42 2.08 12.63 -3.46
C MET A 42 2.30 11.28 -2.76
N VAL A 43 2.45 10.19 -3.51
CA VAL A 43 2.74 8.86 -2.97
C VAL A 43 4.16 8.83 -2.38
N ASN A 44 5.16 9.30 -3.14
CA ASN A 44 6.54 9.38 -2.66
C ASN A 44 6.65 10.24 -1.39
N LYS A 45 5.95 11.37 -1.34
CA LYS A 45 5.90 12.26 -0.18
C LYS A 45 5.24 11.56 1.03
N ALA A 46 4.12 10.89 0.82
CA ALA A 46 3.43 10.15 1.88
C ALA A 46 4.33 9.03 2.44
N TYR A 47 5.02 8.28 1.58
CA TYR A 47 5.98 7.25 1.99
C TYR A 47 7.10 7.83 2.86
N LYS A 48 7.76 8.91 2.42
CA LYS A 48 8.84 9.58 3.18
C LYS A 48 8.39 10.16 4.53
N GLN A 49 7.10 10.47 4.66
CA GLN A 49 6.51 10.98 5.89
C GLN A 49 5.88 9.90 6.77
N ASN A 50 5.95 8.64 6.32
CA ASN A 50 5.23 7.51 6.91
C ASN A 50 3.73 7.77 7.09
N LYS A 51 3.12 8.42 6.09
CA LYS A 51 1.71 8.80 6.02
C LYS A 51 0.99 7.99 4.94
N CYS A 52 1.25 6.70 4.90
CA CYS A 52 0.49 5.80 4.05
C CYS A 52 0.58 4.38 4.61
N THR A 53 -0.30 3.52 4.10
CA THR A 53 -0.42 2.11 4.48
C THR A 53 -0.54 1.28 3.22
N ILE A 54 0.28 0.24 3.07
CA ILE A 54 0.05 -0.78 2.03
C ILE A 54 -1.11 -1.67 2.51
N THR A 55 -2.31 -1.42 1.96
CA THR A 55 -3.53 -2.13 2.36
C THR A 55 -3.66 -3.49 1.67
N LYS A 56 -2.96 -3.68 0.54
CA LYS A 56 -2.89 -4.96 -0.17
C LYS A 56 -1.57 -5.07 -0.92
N GLY A 57 -0.86 -6.18 -0.72
CA GLY A 57 0.35 -6.52 -1.46
C GLY A 57 0.07 -6.88 -2.93
N TRP A 58 0.98 -7.61 -3.57
CA TRP A 58 0.86 -7.95 -4.99
C TRP A 58 -0.41 -8.73 -5.32
N HIS A 59 -1.17 -8.22 -6.30
CA HIS A 59 -2.31 -8.93 -6.84
C HIS A 59 -2.62 -8.48 -8.26
N GLN A 60 -3.32 -9.35 -8.98
CA GLN A 60 -3.86 -9.05 -10.31
C GLN A 60 -5.10 -8.18 -10.18
N GLY A 61 -5.28 -7.27 -11.13
CA GLY A 61 -6.43 -6.38 -11.18
C GLY A 61 -6.05 -4.99 -11.70
N GLY A 62 -7.01 -4.08 -11.66
CA GLY A 62 -6.77 -2.68 -11.94
C GLY A 62 -6.74 -2.34 -13.44
N TYR A 63 -7.01 -1.07 -13.71
CA TYR A 63 -7.02 -0.50 -15.05
C TYR A 63 -5.93 0.57 -15.11
N ILE A 64 -4.97 0.41 -16.01
CA ILE A 64 -4.03 1.50 -16.32
C ILE A 64 -4.74 2.42 -17.31
N PRO A 65 -5.00 3.69 -16.96
CA PRO A 65 -5.70 4.61 -17.84
C PRO A 65 -5.02 4.76 -19.19
N GLY A 66 -5.82 4.74 -20.26
CA GLY A 66 -5.31 4.84 -21.63
C GLY A 66 -4.46 6.08 -21.90
N TYR A 67 -4.66 7.17 -21.16
CA TYR A 67 -3.82 8.36 -21.27
C TYR A 67 -2.41 8.13 -20.71
N ILE A 68 -2.26 7.32 -19.64
CA ILE A 68 -0.94 6.93 -19.13
C ILE A 68 -0.26 6.03 -20.17
N ILE A 69 -1.00 5.07 -20.74
CA ILE A 69 -0.49 4.20 -21.81
C ILE A 69 0.05 5.03 -22.97
N LYS A 70 -0.76 5.97 -23.49
CA LYS A 70 -0.37 6.83 -24.60
C LYS A 70 0.82 7.75 -24.30
N THR A 71 1.00 8.18 -23.05
CA THR A 71 2.01 9.17 -22.67
C THR A 71 3.34 8.52 -22.29
N TYR A 72 3.29 7.30 -21.74
CA TYR A 72 4.39 6.70 -21.01
C TYR A 72 4.81 5.32 -21.49
N TYR A 73 4.03 4.67 -22.35
CA TYR A 73 4.33 3.34 -22.87
C TYR A 73 4.75 3.37 -24.34
N ARG A 74 5.46 2.31 -24.75
CA ARG A 74 5.80 2.05 -26.16
C ARG A 74 4.52 1.71 -26.95
N ASP A 75 4.49 2.10 -28.22
CA ASP A 75 3.32 1.99 -29.12
C ASP A 75 2.78 0.55 -29.29
N ASP A 76 3.52 -0.48 -28.86
CA ASP A 76 3.13 -1.90 -28.93
C ASP A 76 2.16 -2.36 -27.82
N LEU A 77 1.82 -1.48 -26.87
CA LEU A 77 0.92 -1.81 -25.76
C LEU A 77 -0.52 -1.30 -25.91
N HIS A 78 -0.88 -0.85 -27.11
CA HIS A 78 -2.11 -0.10 -27.41
C HIS A 78 -3.44 -0.82 -27.11
N GLU A 79 -3.48 -2.12 -26.82
CA GLU A 79 -4.75 -2.84 -26.56
C GLU A 79 -4.82 -3.68 -25.26
N ALA A 80 -3.73 -3.91 -24.52
CA ALA A 80 -3.63 -5.16 -23.76
C ALA A 80 -3.45 -5.11 -22.24
N LYS A 81 -3.44 -3.96 -21.54
CA LYS A 81 -3.19 -3.94 -20.08
C LYS A 81 -4.46 -3.81 -19.25
N ARG A 82 -5.39 -4.77 -19.40
CA ARG A 82 -6.62 -4.88 -18.60
C ARG A 82 -6.46 -5.69 -17.31
N ASN A 83 -5.25 -6.09 -16.97
CA ASN A 83 -4.94 -6.80 -15.73
C ASN A 83 -3.43 -6.71 -15.52
N VAL A 84 -2.99 -5.74 -14.72
CA VAL A 84 -1.57 -5.60 -14.40
C VAL A 84 -1.40 -5.79 -12.92
N GLU A 85 -0.36 -6.52 -12.55
CA GLU A 85 -0.02 -6.71 -11.15
C GLU A 85 0.26 -5.35 -10.48
N HIS A 86 -0.37 -5.10 -9.34
CA HIS A 86 -0.21 -3.86 -8.59
C HIS A 86 -0.33 -4.10 -7.08
N ILE A 87 0.10 -3.09 -6.33
CA ILE A 87 -0.10 -2.98 -4.88
C ILE A 87 -1.12 -1.88 -4.60
N THR A 88 -1.88 -2.01 -3.51
CA THR A 88 -2.81 -0.96 -3.07
C THR A 88 -2.25 -0.26 -1.85
N VAL A 89 -2.21 1.06 -1.91
CA VAL A 89 -1.69 1.93 -0.86
C VAL A 89 -2.74 2.98 -0.54
N THR A 90 -3.08 3.13 0.73
CA THR A 90 -3.90 4.25 1.20
C THR A 90 -2.97 5.33 1.73
N LEU A 91 -3.18 6.57 1.29
CA LEU A 91 -2.45 7.74 1.79
C LEU A 91 -3.23 8.34 2.98
N ASP A 92 -2.52 8.63 4.06
CA ASP A 92 -3.08 9.23 5.26
C ASP A 92 -2.88 10.76 5.23
N GLY A 93 -3.94 11.54 5.46
CA GLY A 93 -3.89 13.00 5.42
C GLY A 93 -5.26 13.63 5.13
N ASP A 94 -5.26 14.94 4.86
CA ASP A 94 -6.47 15.73 4.58
C ASP A 94 -7.20 15.26 3.30
N ASP A 95 -6.44 14.77 2.31
CA ASP A 95 -6.94 14.18 1.07
C ASP A 95 -6.64 12.68 1.04
N LYS A 96 -7.33 11.91 1.90
CA LYS A 96 -7.19 10.45 1.92
C LYS A 96 -7.47 9.89 0.53
N ALA A 97 -6.47 9.25 -0.07
CA ALA A 97 -6.56 8.69 -1.40
C ALA A 97 -6.18 7.21 -1.39
N THR A 98 -6.80 6.41 -2.25
CA THR A 98 -6.38 5.04 -2.49
C THR A 98 -5.63 4.98 -3.81
N CYS A 99 -4.37 4.59 -3.74
CA CYS A 99 -3.47 4.51 -4.86
C CYS A 99 -3.18 3.06 -5.24
N HIS A 100 -3.09 2.83 -6.54
CA HIS A 100 -2.67 1.58 -7.15
C HIS A 100 -1.32 1.83 -7.82
N ILE A 101 -0.27 1.15 -7.34
CA ILE A 101 1.07 1.26 -7.91
C ILE A 101 1.32 -0.01 -8.69
N PHE A 102 1.40 0.13 -10.01
CA PHE A 102 1.54 -0.98 -10.93
C PHE A 102 3.00 -1.41 -11.03
N LYS A 103 3.21 -2.71 -11.28
CA LYS A 103 4.55 -3.26 -11.45
C LYS A 103 5.31 -2.63 -12.62
N GLU A 104 4.57 -2.07 -13.57
CA GLU A 104 5.16 -1.46 -14.74
C GLU A 104 5.82 -0.11 -14.46
N LEU A 105 6.95 0.10 -15.13
CA LEU A 105 7.61 1.37 -15.28
C LEU A 105 7.07 2.18 -16.47
N ASN A 106 7.00 3.49 -16.30
CA ASN A 106 6.88 4.44 -17.40
C ASN A 106 8.22 4.59 -18.16
N ARG A 107 8.22 5.32 -19.28
CA ARG A 107 9.42 5.60 -20.09
C ARG A 107 10.61 6.25 -19.33
N TYR A 108 10.37 6.76 -18.12
CA TYR A 108 11.38 7.41 -17.28
C TYR A 108 11.88 6.51 -16.15
N GLY A 109 11.42 5.27 -16.06
CA GLY A 109 11.85 4.33 -15.02
C GLY A 109 11.14 4.50 -13.68
N PHE A 110 9.97 5.15 -13.62
CA PHE A 110 9.14 5.22 -12.41
C PHE A 110 7.94 4.29 -12.51
N HIS A 111 7.47 3.78 -11.36
CA HIS A 111 6.29 2.91 -11.33
C HIS A 111 5.02 3.69 -11.62
N VAL A 112 4.28 3.20 -12.62
CA VAL A 112 2.99 3.77 -13.02
C VAL A 112 2.03 3.68 -11.85
N SER A 113 1.30 4.76 -11.58
CA SER A 113 0.39 4.81 -10.44
C SER A 113 -0.90 5.56 -10.75
N THR A 114 -2.00 5.14 -10.14
CA THR A 114 -3.30 5.84 -10.20
C THR A 114 -3.84 6.00 -8.79
N CYS A 115 -4.56 7.08 -8.51
CA CYS A 115 -5.22 7.25 -7.22
C CYS A 115 -6.66 7.73 -7.39
N GLU A 116 -7.53 7.27 -6.48
CA GLU A 116 -8.95 7.62 -6.35
C GLU A 116 -9.23 8.26 -4.99
#